data_AF-A0A917NJS4-F1
#
_entry.id   AF-A0A917NJS4-F1
#
_cell.length_a   1.000
_cell.length_b   1.000
_cell.length_c   1.000
_cell.angle_alpha   90.00
_cell.angle_beta   90.00
_cell.angle_gamma   90.00
#
_symmetry.space_group_name_H-M   'P 1'
#
loop_
_entity.id
_entity.type
_entity.pdbx_description
1 polymer ?
#
loop_
_entity_poly.entity_id
_entity_poly.type
_entity_poly.pdbx_seq_one_letter_code
_entity_poly.pdbx_strand_id
1 'polypeptide(L)'
;MRSKKQMRAILEAEWVGEDEELRTVAGGKDNVGHLGATIGGHFAVPHQPLGPVPELDVDVGLLATPSRVVREGAFNGDEWIHDPALRGWVFAASPDQLAVRFADHLAAAGPEGWYVFTNRRFAVVVDSSVVSRTKAEPDQDAAAERKRGGVGGLLGKARSALDAVAEVSTGFTKSGTRCAMLWEVSHDQVRNREWVRRGRGTMPELFDRVDFVDGSALEIRLNLRML
;
A
#
# COMPACT_ATOMS: atom_id res chain seq x y z
N MET A 1 3.02 -16.24 0.61
CA MET A 1 2.01 -15.61 -0.26
C MET A 1 0.76 -16.45 -0.52
N ARG A 2 -0.42 -15.86 -0.26
CA ARG A 2 -1.75 -16.44 -0.57
C ARG A 2 -2.06 -16.44 -2.07
N SER A 3 -2.97 -17.31 -2.49
CA SER A 3 -3.62 -17.20 -3.81
C SER A 3 -4.72 -16.13 -3.80
N LYS A 4 -5.06 -15.60 -4.99
CA LYS A 4 -6.17 -14.64 -5.16
C LYS A 4 -7.50 -15.19 -4.64
N LYS A 5 -7.77 -16.48 -4.85
CA LYS A 5 -8.99 -17.15 -4.34
C LYS A 5 -9.03 -17.17 -2.82
N GLN A 6 -7.91 -17.52 -2.18
CA GLN A 6 -7.82 -17.51 -0.71
C GLN A 6 -7.96 -16.10 -0.14
N MET A 7 -7.30 -15.11 -0.74
CA MET A 7 -7.39 -13.73 -0.26
C MET A 7 -8.80 -13.18 -0.41
N ARG A 8 -9.45 -13.41 -1.56
CA ARG A 8 -10.87 -13.03 -1.78
C ARG A 8 -11.78 -13.62 -0.70
N ALA A 9 -11.70 -14.92 -0.45
CA ALA A 9 -12.55 -15.58 0.54
C ALA A 9 -12.36 -15.02 1.96
N ILE A 10 -11.14 -14.59 2.30
CA ILE A 10 -10.84 -13.99 3.60
C ILE A 10 -11.40 -12.58 3.69
N LEU A 11 -11.24 -11.77 2.65
CA LEU A 11 -11.82 -10.43 2.58
C LEU A 11 -13.34 -10.48 2.69
N GLU A 12 -14.00 -11.36 1.95
CA GLU A 12 -15.46 -11.55 1.98
C GLU A 12 -15.96 -12.00 3.37
N ALA A 13 -15.17 -12.80 4.09
CA ALA A 13 -15.57 -13.31 5.41
C ALA A 13 -15.27 -12.35 6.57
N GLU A 14 -14.24 -11.51 6.47
CA GLU A 14 -13.68 -10.81 7.64
C GLU A 14 -13.55 -9.29 7.48
N TRP A 15 -13.56 -8.77 6.25
CA TRP A 15 -13.28 -7.36 5.99
C TRP A 15 -14.44 -6.62 5.32
N VAL A 16 -15.09 -7.26 4.36
CA VAL A 16 -16.25 -6.72 3.63
C VAL A 16 -17.44 -6.60 4.58
N GLY A 17 -18.02 -5.42 4.68
CA GLY A 17 -19.19 -5.15 5.51
C GLY A 17 -20.50 -5.63 4.88
N GLU A 18 -21.59 -5.52 5.64
CA GLU A 18 -22.95 -5.77 5.13
C GLU A 18 -23.27 -4.82 3.96
N ASP A 19 -23.80 -5.37 2.87
CA ASP A 19 -24.06 -4.70 1.58
C ASP A 19 -22.82 -4.10 0.86
N GLU A 20 -21.61 -4.41 1.33
CA GLU A 20 -20.37 -4.09 0.61
C GLU A 20 -20.06 -5.21 -0.39
N GLU A 21 -19.73 -4.84 -1.63
CA GLU A 21 -19.41 -5.81 -2.69
C GLU A 21 -17.94 -5.72 -3.08
N LEU A 22 -17.24 -6.85 -2.98
CA LEU A 22 -15.84 -6.98 -3.35
C LEU A 22 -15.65 -7.12 -4.87
N ARG A 23 -15.36 -6.00 -5.54
CA ARG A 23 -15.24 -5.93 -7.01
C ARG A 23 -13.85 -6.32 -7.51
N THR A 24 -12.77 -5.95 -6.80
CA THR A 24 -11.40 -6.21 -7.28
C THR A 24 -10.50 -6.67 -6.16
N VAL A 25 -9.71 -7.71 -6.47
CA VAL A 25 -8.63 -8.24 -5.63
C VAL A 25 -7.47 -8.53 -6.58
N ALA A 26 -6.39 -7.77 -6.45
CA ALA A 26 -5.19 -7.89 -7.27
C ALA A 26 -3.96 -7.91 -6.35
N GLY A 27 -3.08 -8.87 -6.56
CA GLY A 27 -1.94 -9.13 -5.69
C GLY A 27 -1.55 -10.60 -5.80
N GLY A 28 -0.69 -11.04 -4.88
CA GLY A 28 -0.19 -12.41 -4.91
C GLY A 28 0.71 -12.66 -6.12
N LYS A 29 1.01 -13.94 -6.39
CA LYS A 29 1.94 -14.37 -7.46
C LYS A 29 1.57 -13.85 -8.86
N ASP A 30 0.30 -13.56 -9.07
CA ASP A 30 -0.23 -13.11 -10.36
C ASP A 30 -0.15 -11.59 -10.50
N ASN A 31 0.35 -10.85 -9.51
CA ASN A 31 0.47 -9.39 -9.58
C ASN A 31 1.57 -8.88 -8.63
N VAL A 32 2.80 -9.26 -8.95
CA VAL A 32 4.01 -8.90 -8.19
C VAL A 32 4.86 -7.94 -9.03
N GLY A 33 5.39 -6.90 -8.40
CA GLY A 33 6.29 -5.94 -9.04
C GLY A 33 6.46 -4.68 -8.20
N HIS A 34 7.37 -3.81 -8.62
CA HIS A 34 7.52 -2.47 -8.09
C HIS A 34 6.45 -1.54 -8.63
N LEU A 35 6.24 -0.43 -7.92
CA LEU A 35 5.55 0.73 -8.47
C LEU A 35 6.59 1.73 -9.00
N GLY A 36 6.27 2.40 -10.09
CA GLY A 36 6.89 3.68 -10.42
C GLY A 36 6.03 4.83 -9.90
N ALA A 37 6.63 6.02 -9.82
CA ALA A 37 5.92 7.23 -9.47
C ALA A 37 6.40 8.42 -10.31
N THR A 38 5.47 9.32 -10.63
CA THR A 38 5.72 10.67 -11.11
C THR A 38 5.14 11.64 -10.09
N ILE A 39 6.00 12.28 -9.30
CA ILE A 39 5.60 13.18 -8.20
C ILE A 39 6.23 14.54 -8.45
N GLY A 40 5.42 15.58 -8.63
CA GLY A 40 5.91 16.94 -8.89
C GLY A 40 6.79 17.04 -10.14
N GLY A 41 6.56 16.17 -11.14
CA GLY A 41 7.36 16.09 -12.37
C GLY A 41 8.64 15.25 -12.25
N HIS A 42 8.93 14.66 -11.08
CA HIS A 42 10.09 13.79 -10.88
C HIS A 42 9.71 12.31 -10.94
N PHE A 43 10.54 11.51 -11.60
CA PHE A 43 10.42 10.06 -11.67
C PHE A 43 11.06 9.40 -10.44
N ALA A 44 10.37 8.46 -9.83
CA ALA A 44 10.90 7.58 -8.79
C ALA A 44 10.60 6.12 -9.16
N VAL A 45 11.65 5.37 -9.53
CA VAL A 45 11.54 3.94 -9.83
C VAL A 45 12.73 3.16 -9.26
N PRO A 46 12.50 2.15 -8.40
CA PRO A 46 11.22 1.86 -7.78
C PRO A 46 10.77 2.99 -6.84
N HIS A 47 9.45 3.17 -6.69
CA HIS A 47 8.89 4.02 -5.64
C HIS A 47 9.36 3.52 -4.27
N GLN A 48 9.78 4.45 -3.42
CA GLN A 48 10.11 4.20 -2.02
C GLN A 48 9.11 4.94 -1.14
N PRO A 49 8.62 4.36 -0.03
CA PRO A 49 7.71 5.04 0.86
C PRO A 49 8.22 6.43 1.27
N LEU A 50 7.41 7.47 1.07
CA LEU A 50 7.73 8.85 1.44
C LEU A 50 7.09 9.25 2.78
N GLY A 51 5.93 8.68 3.09
CA GLY A 51 5.23 8.82 4.35
C GLY A 51 5.46 7.64 5.31
N PRO A 52 4.86 7.72 6.52
CA PRO A 52 4.90 6.63 7.48
C PRO A 52 4.19 5.38 6.94
N VAL A 53 4.82 4.23 7.10
CA VAL A 53 4.29 2.91 6.76
C VAL A 53 4.58 1.94 7.90
N PRO A 54 3.74 0.91 8.12
CA PRO A 54 3.97 -0.10 9.15
C PRO A 54 5.22 -0.94 8.83
N GLU A 55 5.88 -1.43 9.87
CA GLU A 55 6.95 -2.43 9.73
C GLU A 55 6.35 -3.79 9.36
N LEU A 56 6.85 -4.39 8.28
CA LEU A 56 6.38 -5.67 7.76
C LEU A 56 7.56 -6.62 7.57
N ASP A 57 7.37 -7.89 7.95
CA ASP A 57 8.32 -8.98 7.69
C ASP A 57 8.08 -9.50 6.27
N VAL A 58 8.61 -8.78 5.29
CA VAL A 58 8.48 -9.09 3.86
C VAL A 58 9.82 -9.06 3.15
N ASP A 59 10.06 -10.05 2.28
CA ASP A 59 11.26 -10.09 1.44
C ASP A 59 11.02 -9.36 0.12
N VAL A 60 11.36 -8.06 0.10
CA VAL A 60 11.33 -7.23 -1.12
C VAL A 60 12.42 -7.61 -2.13
N GLY A 61 13.44 -8.38 -1.73
CA GLY A 61 14.51 -8.85 -2.60
C GLY A 61 14.05 -9.87 -3.65
N LEU A 62 12.85 -10.44 -3.48
CA LEU A 62 12.22 -11.32 -4.45
C LEU A 62 11.70 -10.58 -5.69
N LEU A 63 11.59 -9.25 -5.66
CA LEU A 63 11.14 -8.47 -6.79
C LEU A 63 12.25 -8.35 -7.85
N ALA A 64 11.89 -8.55 -9.12
CA ALA A 64 12.80 -8.30 -10.22
C ALA A 64 13.21 -6.83 -10.22
N THR A 65 14.49 -6.55 -10.46
CA THR A 65 14.98 -5.17 -10.57
C THR A 65 14.39 -4.51 -11.82
N PRO A 66 13.77 -3.31 -11.74
CA PRO A 66 13.34 -2.59 -12.92
C PRO A 66 14.50 -2.30 -13.86
N SER A 67 14.22 -2.37 -15.16
CA SER A 67 15.22 -2.15 -16.20
C SER A 67 15.88 -0.79 -16.04
N ARG A 68 17.13 -0.71 -16.50
CA ARG A 68 17.90 0.55 -16.45
C ARG A 68 17.15 1.71 -17.12
N VAL A 69 16.56 1.46 -18.30
CA VAL A 69 15.81 2.46 -19.07
C VAL A 69 14.69 3.07 -18.24
N VAL A 70 13.94 2.24 -17.50
CA VAL A 70 12.85 2.73 -16.66
C VAL A 70 13.36 3.43 -15.40
N ARG A 71 14.39 2.89 -14.74
CA ARG A 71 15.00 3.51 -13.54
C ARG A 71 15.61 4.87 -13.82
N GLU A 72 16.17 5.07 -15.00
CA GLU A 72 16.77 6.34 -15.44
C GLU A 72 15.74 7.31 -16.05
N GLY A 73 14.46 6.94 -16.14
CA GLY A 73 13.43 7.77 -16.77
C GLY A 73 13.62 7.94 -18.29
N ALA A 74 14.40 7.06 -18.92
CA ALA A 74 14.78 7.15 -20.33
C ALA A 74 13.73 6.49 -21.25
N PHE A 75 12.45 6.76 -21.00
CA PHE A 75 11.31 6.19 -21.72
C PHE A 75 10.32 7.29 -22.11
N ASN A 76 9.53 7.07 -23.17
CA ASN A 76 8.54 8.02 -23.67
C ASN A 76 7.12 7.61 -23.28
N GLY A 77 6.41 8.49 -22.58
CA GLY A 77 5.01 8.27 -22.22
C GLY A 77 4.83 7.02 -21.34
N ASP A 78 4.10 6.04 -21.85
CA ASP A 78 3.74 4.80 -21.15
C ASP A 78 4.68 3.61 -21.46
N GLU A 79 5.84 3.83 -22.08
CA GLU A 79 6.80 2.76 -22.41
C GLU A 79 7.25 1.92 -21.19
N TRP A 80 7.18 2.48 -19.98
CA TRP A 80 7.47 1.78 -18.73
C TRP A 80 6.60 0.54 -18.49
N ILE A 81 5.40 0.47 -19.08
CA ILE A 81 4.50 -0.67 -18.90
C ILE A 81 5.07 -1.98 -19.44
N HIS A 82 6.07 -1.91 -20.33
CA HIS A 82 6.69 -3.08 -20.93
C HIS A 82 7.75 -3.69 -20.02
N ASP A 83 8.06 -3.03 -18.90
CA ASP A 83 8.94 -3.58 -17.89
C ASP A 83 8.19 -4.62 -17.02
N PRO A 84 8.61 -5.90 -17.04
CA PRO A 84 7.95 -6.94 -16.27
C PRO A 84 8.15 -6.78 -14.76
N ALA A 85 9.14 -5.98 -14.33
CA ALA A 85 9.36 -5.68 -12.92
C ALA A 85 8.36 -4.67 -12.35
N LEU A 86 7.63 -3.95 -13.20
CA LEU A 86 6.61 -2.99 -12.77
C LEU A 86 5.23 -3.64 -12.74
N ARG A 87 4.48 -3.35 -11.66
CA ARG A 87 3.05 -3.69 -11.54
C ARG A 87 2.13 -2.48 -11.67
N GLY A 88 2.68 -1.26 -11.68
CA GLY A 88 1.87 -0.05 -11.79
C GLY A 88 2.67 1.23 -11.63
N TRP A 89 1.94 2.33 -11.69
CA TRP A 89 2.48 3.68 -11.64
C TRP A 89 1.55 4.64 -10.92
N VAL A 90 2.10 5.59 -10.16
CA VAL A 90 1.32 6.66 -9.52
C VAL A 90 1.71 8.04 -10.03
N PHE A 91 0.72 8.93 -10.11
CA PHE A 91 0.85 10.30 -10.60
C PHE A 91 0.35 11.25 -9.53
N ALA A 92 1.18 12.21 -9.13
CA ALA A 92 0.87 13.17 -8.09
C ALA A 92 1.62 14.49 -8.32
N ALA A 93 1.05 15.58 -7.81
CA ALA A 93 1.71 16.86 -7.71
C ALA A 93 2.59 16.94 -6.45
N SER A 94 2.21 16.28 -5.35
CA SER A 94 2.91 16.32 -4.07
C SER A 94 2.91 14.97 -3.33
N PRO A 95 3.88 14.73 -2.41
CA PRO A 95 4.02 13.46 -1.70
C PRO A 95 2.87 13.09 -0.76
N ASP A 96 2.05 14.05 -0.34
CA ASP A 96 1.00 13.85 0.67
C ASP A 96 -0.34 13.37 0.08
N GLN A 97 -0.45 13.33 -1.24
CA GLN A 97 -1.65 12.94 -1.98
C GLN A 97 -1.96 11.43 -1.90
N LEU A 98 -3.23 11.10 -2.11
CA LEU A 98 -3.82 9.78 -1.91
C LEU A 98 -3.12 8.68 -2.72
N ALA A 99 -2.81 8.93 -4.00
CA ALA A 99 -2.10 7.94 -4.82
C ALA A 99 -0.69 7.63 -4.28
N VAL A 100 0.00 8.62 -3.69
CA VAL A 100 1.33 8.41 -3.09
C VAL A 100 1.19 7.62 -1.79
N ARG A 101 0.21 7.93 -0.94
CA ARG A 101 -0.06 7.13 0.27
C ARG A 101 -0.38 5.68 -0.07
N PHE A 102 -1.18 5.45 -1.10
CA PHE A 102 -1.40 4.09 -1.61
C PHE A 102 -0.09 3.42 -2.02
N ALA A 103 0.73 4.12 -2.82
CA ALA A 103 2.01 3.61 -3.29
C ALA A 103 2.99 3.29 -2.16
N ASP A 104 3.04 4.12 -1.13
CA ASP A 104 3.86 3.92 0.06
C ASP A 104 3.52 2.58 0.73
N HIS A 105 2.25 2.34 1.04
CA HIS A 105 1.82 1.12 1.73
C HIS A 105 1.97 -0.11 0.84
N LEU A 106 1.69 0.02 -0.47
CA LEU A 106 1.84 -1.08 -1.40
C LEU A 106 3.32 -1.41 -1.68
N ALA A 107 4.21 -0.40 -1.71
CA ALA A 107 5.66 -0.59 -1.82
C ALA A 107 6.25 -1.23 -0.55
N ALA A 108 5.83 -0.76 0.63
CA ALA A 108 6.22 -1.35 1.91
C ALA A 108 5.80 -2.82 2.04
N ALA A 109 4.61 -3.17 1.54
CA ALA A 109 4.13 -4.55 1.50
C ALA A 109 4.84 -5.45 0.48
N GLY A 110 5.57 -4.87 -0.48
CA GLY A 110 6.31 -5.61 -1.50
C GLY A 110 5.47 -6.67 -2.22
N PRO A 111 5.95 -7.93 -2.31
CA PRO A 111 5.22 -9.03 -2.97
C PRO A 111 3.96 -9.46 -2.22
N GLU A 112 3.86 -9.22 -0.90
CA GLU A 112 2.72 -9.65 -0.09
C GLU A 112 1.55 -8.65 -0.10
N GLY A 113 1.75 -7.49 -0.75
CA GLY A 113 0.74 -6.44 -0.90
C GLY A 113 -0.39 -6.79 -1.87
N TRP A 114 -1.61 -6.50 -1.46
CA TRP A 114 -2.82 -6.64 -2.25
C TRP A 114 -3.52 -5.31 -2.40
N TYR A 115 -3.91 -5.00 -3.63
CA TYR A 115 -4.85 -3.97 -3.97
C TYR A 115 -6.28 -4.54 -3.94
N VAL A 116 -7.15 -3.89 -3.18
CA VAL A 116 -8.56 -4.27 -3.01
C VAL A 116 -9.46 -3.09 -3.30
N PHE A 117 -10.55 -3.34 -4.02
CA PHE A 117 -11.60 -2.34 -4.22
C PHE A 117 -12.99 -2.95 -4.06
N THR A 118 -13.85 -2.19 -3.40
CA THR A 118 -15.27 -2.50 -3.17
C THR A 118 -16.14 -1.36 -3.69
N ASN A 119 -17.47 -1.54 -3.65
CA ASN A 119 -18.41 -0.44 -3.89
C ASN A 119 -18.39 0.66 -2.80
N ARG A 120 -17.55 0.54 -1.76
CA ARG A 120 -17.45 1.51 -0.66
C ARG A 120 -16.07 2.10 -0.45
N ARG A 121 -15.00 1.38 -0.78
CA ARG A 121 -13.63 1.79 -0.48
C ARG A 121 -12.59 1.10 -1.32
N PHE A 122 -11.40 1.66 -1.26
CA PHE A 122 -10.20 1.23 -1.93
C PHE A 122 -9.11 1.04 -0.87
N ALA A 123 -8.37 -0.06 -0.91
CA ALA A 123 -7.44 -0.41 0.17
C ALA A 123 -6.18 -1.16 -0.29
N VAL A 124 -5.13 -1.04 0.52
CA VAL A 124 -3.96 -1.93 0.53
C VAL A 124 -4.07 -2.86 1.72
N VAL A 125 -3.97 -4.16 1.48
CA VAL A 125 -4.03 -5.19 2.52
C VAL A 125 -2.91 -6.21 2.38
N VAL A 126 -2.62 -6.92 3.45
CA VAL A 126 -1.64 -8.02 3.51
C VAL A 126 -2.18 -9.20 4.31
N ASP A 127 -1.53 -10.36 4.18
CA ASP A 127 -1.71 -11.45 5.16
C ASP A 127 -1.26 -10.96 6.55
N SER A 128 -2.09 -11.16 7.57
CA SER A 128 -1.74 -10.76 8.95
C SER A 128 -0.43 -11.39 9.46
N SER A 129 0.04 -12.48 8.86
CA SER A 129 1.28 -13.16 9.24
C SER A 129 2.55 -12.35 8.96
N VAL A 130 2.50 -11.37 8.05
CA VAL A 130 3.66 -10.54 7.68
C VAL A 130 3.73 -9.23 8.46
N VAL A 131 2.74 -8.98 9.32
CA VAL A 131 2.76 -7.79 10.18
C VAL A 131 3.73 -8.06 11.33
N SER A 132 4.78 -7.26 11.40
CA SER A 132 5.78 -7.40 12.46
C SER A 132 5.13 -7.14 13.81
N ARG A 133 5.19 -8.13 14.69
CA ARG A 133 4.82 -7.97 16.10
C ARG A 133 6.00 -7.36 16.84
N THR A 134 6.36 -6.12 16.55
CA THR A 134 7.44 -5.46 17.30
C THR A 134 6.92 -5.20 18.72
N LYS A 135 7.43 -6.03 19.65
CA LYS A 135 7.25 -6.10 21.11
C LYS A 135 6.44 -4.98 21.76
N ALA A 136 5.26 -5.32 22.28
CA ALA A 136 4.86 -4.76 23.56
C ALA A 136 5.89 -5.23 24.59
N GLU A 137 6.69 -4.32 25.13
CA GLU A 137 7.44 -4.64 26.35
C GLU A 137 6.43 -4.97 27.45
N PRO A 138 6.55 -6.13 28.11
CA PRO A 138 5.71 -6.45 29.26
C PRO A 138 6.06 -5.52 30.42
N ASP A 139 5.03 -5.20 31.21
CA ASP A 139 5.06 -4.45 32.47
C ASP A 139 6.40 -4.47 33.20
N GLN A 140 6.92 -3.29 33.50
CA GLN A 140 7.75 -3.08 34.68
C GLN A 140 6.95 -2.30 35.72
N ASP A 141 5.95 -2.97 36.29
CA ASP A 141 5.66 -2.87 37.71
C ASP A 141 6.89 -3.40 38.49
N ALA A 142 7.94 -2.59 38.58
CA ALA A 142 9.12 -2.87 39.40
C ALA A 142 9.90 -1.59 39.74
N ALA A 143 9.24 -0.56 40.29
CA ALA A 143 9.92 0.46 41.10
C ALA A 143 8.94 1.28 41.95
N ALA A 144 8.25 0.62 42.90
CA ALA A 144 7.86 1.33 44.10
C ALA A 144 9.11 1.59 44.96
N GLU A 145 9.26 2.84 45.38
CA GLU A 145 10.18 3.38 46.38
C GLU A 145 11.66 3.59 45.99
N ARG A 146 11.99 4.84 45.63
CA ARG A 146 12.83 5.70 46.51
C ARG A 146 12.92 7.16 46.02
N LYS A 147 12.60 8.05 46.97
CA LYS A 147 13.01 9.45 47.15
C LYS A 147 12.40 10.57 46.28
N ARG A 148 11.60 11.39 47.01
CA ARG A 148 11.31 12.81 46.78
C ARG A 148 12.58 13.61 46.44
N GLY A 149 12.49 14.47 45.43
CA GLY A 149 13.40 15.61 45.26
C GLY A 149 13.48 16.18 43.84
N GLY A 150 12.71 17.24 43.56
CA GLY A 150 13.19 18.41 42.82
C GLY A 150 13.21 18.44 41.27
N VAL A 151 12.37 19.35 40.74
CA VAL A 151 12.64 20.37 39.68
C VAL A 151 12.97 19.94 38.23
N GLY A 152 12.12 20.40 37.30
CA GLY A 152 12.44 20.72 35.89
C GLY A 152 12.35 19.53 34.93
N GLY A 153 11.29 19.35 34.13
CA GLY A 153 10.88 20.26 33.07
C GLY A 153 11.71 19.99 31.81
N LEU A 154 11.28 19.05 30.95
CA LEU A 154 11.59 18.89 29.51
C LEU A 154 11.30 17.45 29.00
N LEU A 155 10.04 16.97 29.04
CA LEU A 155 9.67 15.68 28.43
C LEU A 155 8.24 15.71 27.86
N GLY A 156 7.98 16.64 26.93
CA GLY A 156 6.63 16.90 26.40
C GLY A 156 6.42 16.64 24.90
N LYS A 157 7.41 16.14 24.14
CA LYS A 157 7.30 16.08 22.66
C LYS A 157 7.36 14.68 22.04
N ALA A 158 7.45 13.61 22.82
CA ALA A 158 7.56 12.24 22.28
C ALA A 158 6.20 11.50 22.13
N ARG A 159 5.09 12.03 22.66
CA ARG A 159 3.78 11.34 22.57
C ARG A 159 3.07 11.52 21.23
N SER A 160 3.27 12.64 20.55
CA SER A 160 2.51 12.94 19.32
C SER A 160 2.88 12.06 18.11
N ALA A 161 4.10 11.50 18.07
CA ALA A 161 4.49 10.55 17.03
C ALA A 161 3.93 9.14 17.29
N LEU A 162 3.72 8.79 18.56
CA LEU A 162 3.14 7.50 18.94
C LEU A 162 1.64 7.47 18.72
N ASP A 163 0.92 8.59 18.92
CA ASP A 163 -0.51 8.68 18.64
C ASP A 163 -0.82 8.63 17.13
N ALA A 164 0.03 9.24 16.29
CA ALA A 164 -0.11 9.16 14.83
C ALA A 164 0.17 7.75 14.28
N VAL A 165 1.11 7.02 14.89
CA VAL A 165 1.35 5.61 14.58
C VAL A 165 0.22 4.73 15.13
N ALA A 166 -0.33 5.06 16.30
CA ALA A 166 -1.44 4.33 16.91
C ALA A 166 -2.75 4.50 16.12
N GLU A 167 -3.03 5.67 15.55
CA GLU A 167 -4.18 5.89 14.64
C GLU A 167 -4.03 5.10 13.33
N VAL A 168 -2.83 5.07 12.72
CA VAL A 168 -2.52 4.17 11.59
C VAL A 168 -2.67 2.68 11.99
N SER A 169 -2.46 2.38 13.27
CA SER A 169 -2.57 1.02 13.84
C SER A 169 -3.99 0.63 14.26
N THR A 170 -4.99 1.52 14.26
CA THR A 170 -6.36 1.18 14.70
C THR A 170 -7.04 0.13 13.79
N GLY A 171 -6.55 -0.06 12.56
CA GLY A 171 -6.98 -1.15 11.68
C GLY A 171 -6.29 -2.51 11.93
N PHE A 172 -5.24 -2.54 12.75
CA PHE A 172 -4.41 -3.74 12.98
C PHE A 172 -4.85 -4.61 14.17
N THR A 173 -5.80 -4.17 14.99
CA THR A 173 -5.99 -4.72 16.34
C THR A 173 -7.17 -5.66 16.55
N LYS A 174 -7.85 -6.15 15.48
CA LYS A 174 -8.67 -7.35 15.64
C LYS A 174 -7.77 -8.57 15.72
N SER A 175 -7.30 -8.88 16.93
CA SER A 175 -6.71 -10.17 17.28
C SER A 175 -7.60 -11.30 16.74
N GLY A 176 -7.19 -11.92 15.63
CA GLY A 176 -7.93 -13.00 14.97
C GLY A 176 -8.20 -12.82 13.48
N THR A 177 -8.05 -11.61 12.90
CA THR A 177 -8.22 -11.46 11.45
C THR A 177 -7.02 -12.02 10.70
N ARG A 178 -7.30 -12.72 9.61
CA ARG A 178 -6.29 -13.29 8.69
C ARG A 178 -5.78 -12.25 7.70
N CYS A 179 -6.37 -11.07 7.66
CA CYS A 179 -6.03 -9.97 6.75
C CYS A 179 -5.77 -8.72 7.59
N ALA A 180 -4.69 -8.01 7.29
CA ALA A 180 -4.39 -6.72 7.88
C ALA A 180 -4.52 -5.62 6.82
N MET A 181 -5.18 -4.53 7.20
CA MET A 181 -5.35 -3.36 6.36
C MET A 181 -4.22 -2.38 6.62
N LEU A 182 -3.44 -2.06 5.59
CA LEU A 182 -2.34 -1.12 5.70
C LEU A 182 -2.81 0.31 5.45
N TRP A 183 -3.72 0.48 4.49
CA TRP A 183 -4.26 1.77 4.09
C TRP A 183 -5.63 1.59 3.46
N GLU A 184 -6.54 2.52 3.70
CA GLU A 184 -7.82 2.58 3.01
C GLU A 184 -8.23 4.02 2.72
N VAL A 185 -9.09 4.16 1.72
CA VAL A 185 -9.79 5.40 1.42
C VAL A 185 -11.21 5.08 0.97
N SER A 186 -12.16 5.91 1.38
CA SER A 186 -13.56 5.79 0.98
C SER A 186 -13.76 6.11 -0.51
N HIS A 187 -14.79 5.51 -1.11
CA HIS A 187 -15.12 5.66 -2.53
C HIS A 187 -15.47 7.10 -2.92
N ASP A 188 -15.93 7.94 -1.99
CA ASP A 188 -16.15 9.38 -2.22
C ASP A 188 -14.86 10.15 -2.56
N GLN A 189 -13.70 9.60 -2.21
CA GLN A 189 -12.39 10.15 -2.60
C GLN A 189 -11.94 9.69 -4.00
N VAL A 190 -12.69 8.80 -4.65
CA VAL A 190 -12.46 8.36 -6.02
C VAL A 190 -13.31 9.19 -6.95
N ARG A 191 -12.66 10.03 -7.77
CA ARG A 191 -13.31 10.86 -8.79
C ARG A 191 -13.72 10.03 -10.00
N ASN A 192 -12.84 9.13 -10.44
CA ASN A 192 -13.07 8.29 -11.61
C ASN A 192 -12.32 6.96 -11.46
N ARG A 193 -12.91 5.90 -12.03
CA ARG A 193 -12.27 4.61 -12.15
C ARG A 193 -12.61 4.01 -13.51
N GLU A 194 -11.59 3.62 -14.25
CA GLU A 194 -11.75 3.06 -15.58
C GLU A 194 -10.66 2.02 -15.88
N TRP A 195 -10.96 1.12 -16.81
CA TRP A 195 -9.95 0.22 -17.34
C TRP A 195 -9.31 0.84 -18.57
N VAL A 196 -8.01 1.13 -18.46
CA VAL A 196 -7.25 1.77 -19.53
C VAL A 196 -6.34 0.76 -20.20
N ARG A 197 -6.32 0.79 -21.53
CA ARG A 197 -5.34 0.07 -22.34
C ARG A 197 -4.10 0.93 -22.46
N ARG A 198 -2.93 0.34 -22.18
CA ARG A 198 -1.63 0.99 -22.30
C ARG A 198 -0.74 0.20 -23.25
N GLY A 199 0.17 0.91 -23.90
CA GLY A 199 1.18 0.31 -24.76
C GLY A 199 0.88 0.41 -26.23
N ARG A 200 1.93 0.17 -27.01
CA ARG A 200 1.93 0.27 -28.47
C ARG A 200 1.94 -1.09 -29.16
N GLY A 201 1.88 -2.17 -28.38
CA GLY A 201 1.82 -3.55 -28.90
C GLY A 201 0.45 -3.92 -29.48
N THR A 202 0.41 -5.00 -30.26
CA THR A 202 -0.85 -5.55 -30.81
C THR A 202 -1.80 -6.08 -29.74
N MET A 203 -1.27 -6.40 -28.56
CA MET A 203 -2.01 -6.75 -27.35
C MET A 203 -1.64 -5.73 -26.26
N PRO A 204 -2.38 -4.62 -26.13
CA PRO A 204 -2.09 -3.63 -25.09
C PRO A 204 -2.38 -4.20 -23.71
N GLU A 205 -1.60 -3.78 -22.73
CA GLU A 205 -1.74 -4.15 -21.33
C GLU A 205 -2.96 -3.45 -20.72
N LEU A 206 -3.70 -4.14 -19.85
CA LEU A 206 -4.88 -3.60 -19.19
C LEU A 206 -4.54 -3.13 -17.77
N PHE A 207 -4.82 -1.87 -17.50
CA PHE A 207 -4.62 -1.25 -16.19
C PHE A 207 -5.95 -0.82 -15.60
N ASP A 208 -6.08 -0.97 -14.28
CA ASP A 208 -7.08 -0.27 -13.49
C ASP A 208 -6.54 1.12 -13.19
N ARG A 209 -7.18 2.14 -13.75
CA ARG A 209 -6.88 3.53 -13.45
C ARG A 209 -7.86 4.05 -12.43
N VAL A 210 -7.34 4.64 -11.36
CA VAL A 210 -8.13 5.36 -10.36
C VAL A 210 -7.63 6.79 -10.28
N ASP A 211 -8.52 7.73 -10.53
CA ASP A 211 -8.29 9.16 -10.32
C ASP A 211 -8.94 9.57 -9.00
N PHE A 212 -8.17 10.18 -8.10
CA PHE A 212 -8.66 10.67 -6.82
C PHE A 212 -9.15 12.12 -6.91
N VAL A 213 -9.95 12.52 -5.92
CA VAL A 213 -10.48 13.89 -5.81
C VAL A 213 -9.41 14.95 -5.59
N ASP A 214 -8.26 14.57 -5.02
CA ASP A 214 -7.11 15.46 -4.80
C ASP A 214 -6.27 15.71 -6.08
N GLY A 215 -6.69 15.13 -7.21
CA GLY A 215 -6.03 15.26 -8.50
C GLY A 215 -4.90 14.26 -8.74
N SER A 216 -4.54 13.44 -7.76
CA SER A 216 -3.61 12.33 -7.94
C SER A 216 -4.28 11.13 -8.64
N ALA A 217 -3.48 10.22 -9.19
CA ALA A 217 -3.98 9.03 -9.87
C ALA A 217 -3.04 7.84 -9.70
N LEU A 218 -3.56 6.63 -9.82
CA LEU A 218 -2.78 5.40 -9.92
C LEU A 218 -3.23 4.57 -11.12
N GLU A 219 -2.30 3.83 -11.70
CA GLU A 219 -2.54 2.81 -12.70
C GLU A 219 -1.92 1.50 -12.23
N ILE A 220 -2.73 0.47 -12.00
CA ILE A 220 -2.26 -0.85 -11.57
C ILE A 220 -2.58 -1.87 -12.65
N ARG A 221 -1.57 -2.63 -13.07
CA ARG A 221 -1.74 -3.70 -14.06
C ARG A 221 -2.74 -4.70 -13.49
N LEU A 222 -3.79 -5.01 -14.22
CA LEU A 222 -4.64 -6.15 -13.89
C LEU A 222 -4.19 -7.29 -14.77
N ASN A 223 -3.59 -8.34 -14.18
CA ASN A 223 -3.37 -9.60 -14.90
C ASN A 223 -4.71 -10.31 -15.09
N LEU A 224 -5.55 -9.71 -15.95
CA LEU A 224 -6.67 -10.34 -16.59
C LEU A 224 -6.09 -10.97 -17.85
N ARG A 225 -5.63 -12.23 -17.75
CA ARG A 225 -5.58 -13.07 -18.94
C ARG A 225 -7.04 -13.24 -19.37
N MET A 226 -7.54 -12.33 -20.19
CA MET A 226 -8.75 -12.54 -20.95
C MET A 226 -8.37 -13.54 -22.05
N LEU A 227 -8.63 -14.82 -21.76
CA LEU A 227 -8.84 -15.85 -22.77
C LEU A 227 -10.33 -15.87 -23.08
#